data_AF-A0A378C9K3-F1
#
_entry.id   AF-A0A378C9K3-F1
#
_cell.length_a   1.000
_cell.length_b   1.000
_cell.length_c   1.000
_cell.angle_alpha   90.00
_cell.angle_beta   90.00
_cell.angle_gamma   90.00
#
_symmetry.space_group_name_H-M   'P 1'
#
loop_
_entity.id
_entity.type
_entity.pdbx_description
1 polymer ?
#
loop_
_entity_poly.entity_id
_entity_poly.type
_entity_poly.pdbx_seq_one_letter_code
_entity_poly.pdbx_strand_id
1 'polypeptide(L)'
;MTNITELAQSLKAAAIDAKELAIIARYSKGRAAAEKFYALANPNNVLALVEALEKAQQVGEELCKLLPPGVEYMDPPDGGDVTPLEGVRRMVADYRQRIAELESSTVKLPTERFCPAEYAGSQLWSETEVWNKAITTCADALRAAGIKVEQLS
;
A
#
# COMPACT_ATOMS: atom_id res chain seq x y z
N MET A 1 17.30 13.32 -21.18
CA MET A 1 17.19 13.06 -19.72
C MET A 1 17.69 11.66 -19.49
N THR A 2 18.85 11.50 -18.86
CA THR A 2 19.44 10.17 -18.60
C THR A 2 18.55 9.45 -17.60
N ASN A 3 18.12 8.22 -17.90
CA ASN A 3 17.34 7.43 -16.98
C ASN A 3 18.23 7.09 -15.76
N ILE A 4 17.95 7.68 -14.59
CA ILE A 4 18.79 7.57 -13.38
C ILE A 4 18.95 6.11 -12.94
N THR A 5 17.93 5.27 -13.16
CA THR A 5 17.99 3.85 -12.80
C THR A 5 18.95 3.08 -13.71
N GLU A 6 18.92 3.32 -15.02
CA GLU A 6 19.86 2.74 -15.99
C GLU A 6 21.29 3.20 -15.73
N LEU A 7 21.47 4.49 -15.39
CA LEU A 7 22.77 5.04 -15.00
C LEU A 7 23.31 4.35 -13.73
N ALA A 8 22.49 4.21 -12.70
CA ALA A 8 22.88 3.55 -11.45
C ALA A 8 23.25 2.07 -11.67
N GLN A 9 22.47 1.34 -12.47
CA GLN A 9 22.75 -0.05 -12.82
C GLN A 9 24.06 -0.18 -13.63
N SER A 10 24.24 0.67 -14.64
CA SER A 10 25.45 0.67 -15.48
C SER A 10 26.70 1.01 -14.68
N LEU A 11 26.62 2.02 -13.80
CA LEU A 11 27.72 2.40 -12.94
C LEU A 11 28.06 1.29 -11.92
N LYS A 12 27.05 0.62 -11.36
CA LYS A 12 27.23 -0.52 -10.45
C LYS A 12 27.92 -1.68 -11.14
N ALA A 13 27.49 -2.05 -12.35
CA ALA A 13 28.13 -3.10 -13.14
C ALA A 13 29.59 -2.76 -13.45
N ALA A 14 29.86 -1.54 -13.94
CA ALA A 14 31.23 -1.10 -14.24
C ALA A 14 32.13 -1.04 -12.99
N ALA A 15 31.59 -0.66 -11.83
CA ALA A 15 32.32 -0.66 -10.57
C ALA A 15 32.70 -2.09 -10.12
N ILE A 16 31.79 -3.05 -10.30
CA ILE A 16 32.05 -4.47 -10.02
C ILE A 16 33.14 -5.00 -10.96
N ASP A 17 33.00 -4.78 -12.27
CA ASP A 17 33.99 -5.21 -13.26
C ASP A 17 35.38 -4.62 -12.99
N ALA A 18 35.43 -3.31 -12.68
CA ALA A 18 36.68 -2.64 -12.35
C ALA A 18 37.34 -3.20 -11.07
N LYS A 19 36.53 -3.55 -10.06
CA LYS A 19 36.99 -4.17 -8.82
C LYS A 19 37.52 -5.58 -9.05
N GLU A 20 36.79 -6.42 -9.78
CA GLU A 20 37.16 -7.81 -10.04
C GLU A 20 38.42 -7.92 -10.91
N LEU A 21 38.54 -7.05 -11.92
CA LEU A 21 39.66 -7.06 -12.85
C LEU A 21 40.86 -6.21 -12.38
N ALA A 22 40.80 -5.63 -11.17
CA ALA A 22 41.87 -4.83 -10.60
C ALA A 22 43.19 -5.60 -10.46
N ILE A 23 43.13 -6.90 -10.15
CA ILE A 23 44.31 -7.77 -10.02
C ILE A 23 45.07 -7.89 -11.35
N ILE A 24 44.34 -7.80 -12.47
CA ILE A 24 44.89 -7.86 -13.83
C ILE A 24 44.96 -6.49 -14.50
N ALA A 25 45.01 -5.39 -13.73
CA ALA A 25 44.96 -4.01 -14.25
C ALA A 25 46.03 -3.68 -15.31
N ARG A 26 47.16 -4.40 -15.33
CA ARG A 26 48.20 -4.22 -16.36
C ARG A 26 47.79 -4.76 -17.74
N TYR A 27 46.83 -5.67 -17.82
CA TYR A 27 46.30 -6.25 -19.06
C TYR A 27 45.17 -5.41 -19.65
N SER A 28 44.97 -5.55 -20.97
CA SER A 28 43.98 -4.76 -21.73
C SER A 28 42.56 -4.84 -21.14
N LYS A 29 42.15 -6.03 -20.67
CA LYS A 29 40.85 -6.22 -20.03
C LYS A 29 40.69 -5.43 -18.73
N GLY A 30 41.72 -5.43 -17.86
CA GLY A 30 41.70 -4.67 -16.61
C GLY A 30 41.69 -3.17 -16.85
N ARG A 31 42.47 -2.68 -17.83
CA ARG A 31 42.43 -1.26 -18.22
C ARG A 31 41.07 -0.85 -18.79
N ALA A 32 40.51 -1.66 -19.69
CA ALA A 32 39.21 -1.37 -20.30
C ALA A 32 38.08 -1.31 -19.25
N ALA A 33 38.11 -2.14 -18.22
CA ALA A 33 37.15 -2.10 -17.12
C ALA A 33 37.29 -0.80 -16.29
N ALA A 34 38.53 -0.41 -15.96
CA ALA A 34 38.79 0.83 -15.24
C ALA A 34 38.38 2.07 -16.06
N GLU A 35 38.72 2.13 -17.34
CA GLU A 35 38.34 3.22 -18.24
C GLU A 35 36.82 3.37 -18.37
N LYS A 36 36.10 2.26 -18.51
CA LYS A 36 34.63 2.26 -18.52
C LYS A 36 34.04 2.81 -17.23
N PHE A 37 34.58 2.40 -16.08
CA PHE A 37 34.15 2.93 -14.79
C PHE A 37 34.41 4.44 -14.69
N TYR A 38 35.61 4.92 -15.04
CA TYR A 38 35.93 6.36 -14.99
C TYR A 38 35.08 7.20 -15.94
N ALA A 39 34.78 6.68 -17.14
CA ALA A 39 33.90 7.35 -18.08
C ALA A 39 32.47 7.50 -17.52
N LEU A 40 31.97 6.47 -16.82
CA LEU A 40 30.65 6.50 -16.19
C LEU A 40 30.64 7.30 -14.88
N ALA A 41 31.71 7.29 -14.10
CA ALA A 41 31.86 7.99 -12.82
C ALA A 41 32.24 9.48 -12.97
N ASN A 42 31.89 10.09 -14.10
CA ASN A 42 32.17 11.50 -14.35
C ASN A 42 31.37 12.42 -13.40
N PRO A 43 31.79 13.68 -13.21
CA PRO A 43 31.14 14.60 -12.28
C PRO A 43 29.63 14.78 -12.52
N ASN A 44 29.19 14.83 -13.78
CA ASN A 44 27.76 15.00 -14.12
C ASN A 44 26.92 13.81 -13.65
N ASN A 45 27.42 12.60 -13.86
CA ASN A 45 26.73 11.38 -13.45
C ASN A 45 26.73 11.22 -11.93
N VAL A 46 27.80 11.62 -11.25
CA VAL A 46 27.86 11.66 -9.78
C VAL A 46 26.83 12.64 -9.23
N LEU A 47 26.80 13.87 -9.74
CA LEU A 47 25.81 14.88 -9.34
C LEU A 47 24.38 14.39 -9.58
N ALA A 48 24.10 13.80 -10.75
CA ALA A 48 22.79 13.25 -11.06
C ALA A 48 22.35 12.15 -10.08
N LEU A 49 23.27 11.30 -9.62
CA LEU A 49 22.98 10.26 -8.63
C LEU A 49 22.80 10.85 -7.22
N VAL A 50 23.57 11.87 -6.85
CA VAL A 50 23.43 12.56 -5.56
C VAL A 50 22.11 13.31 -5.48
N GLU A 51 21.75 14.10 -6.49
CA GLU A 51 20.46 14.79 -6.56
C GLU A 51 19.29 13.81 -6.51
N ALA A 52 19.42 12.65 -7.14
CA ALA A 52 18.40 11.59 -7.07
C ALA A 52 18.27 11.02 -5.66
N LEU A 53 19.39 10.82 -4.97
CA LEU A 53 19.43 10.31 -3.60
C LEU A 53 18.81 11.31 -2.62
N GLU A 54 19.17 12.60 -2.74
CA GLU A 54 18.59 13.68 -1.93
C GLU A 54 17.08 13.77 -2.12
N LYS A 55 16.59 13.71 -3.38
CA LYS A 55 15.15 13.65 -3.66
C LYS A 55 14.48 12.42 -3.05
N ALA A 56 15.11 11.25 -3.15
CA ALA A 56 14.56 10.02 -2.56
C ALA A 56 14.49 10.08 -1.03
N GLN A 57 15.50 10.67 -0.38
CA GLN A 57 15.52 10.89 1.06
C GLN A 57 14.45 11.92 1.48
N GLN A 58 14.34 13.03 0.75
CA GLN A 58 13.33 14.05 1.01
C GLN A 58 11.92 13.49 0.90
N VAL A 59 11.61 12.69 -0.13
CA VAL A 59 10.32 12.00 -0.25
C VAL A 59 10.07 11.10 0.97
N GLY A 60 11.09 10.38 1.44
CA GLY A 60 10.99 9.57 2.66
C GLY A 60 10.66 10.40 3.90
N GLU A 61 11.30 11.54 4.09
CA GLU A 61 11.07 12.44 5.22
C GLU A 61 9.67 13.09 5.17
N GLU A 62 9.25 13.56 3.99
CA GLU A 62 7.91 14.14 3.80
C GLU A 62 6.81 13.11 4.05
N LEU A 63 7.00 11.86 3.62
CA LEU A 63 6.09 10.77 3.96
C LEU A 63 6.02 10.52 5.48
N CYS A 64 7.13 10.69 6.20
CA CYS A 64 7.14 10.58 7.66
C CYS A 64 6.40 11.74 8.34
N LYS A 65 6.47 12.96 7.79
CA LYS A 65 5.73 14.14 8.31
C LYS A 65 4.23 14.04 8.14
N LEU A 66 3.75 13.28 7.14
CA LEU A 66 2.32 13.01 6.95
C LEU A 66 1.74 12.07 8.01
N LEU A 67 2.59 11.42 8.81
CA LEU A 67 2.12 10.54 9.86
C LEU A 67 1.57 11.37 11.04
N PRO A 68 0.43 10.97 11.62
CA PRO A 68 -0.11 11.64 12.79
C PRO A 68 0.89 11.55 13.97
N PRO A 69 1.07 12.61 14.77
CA PRO A 69 1.96 12.58 15.93
C PRO A 69 1.51 11.45 16.88
N GLY A 70 2.46 10.59 17.27
CA GLY A 70 2.19 9.41 18.11
C GLY A 70 2.18 8.07 17.37
N VAL A 71 2.62 8.00 16.11
CA VAL A 71 3.03 6.73 15.46
C VAL A 71 4.35 6.20 16.04
N GLU A 72 4.36 5.94 17.35
CA GLU A 72 5.06 4.78 17.91
C GLU A 72 4.25 3.54 17.50
N TYR A 73 4.07 3.31 16.20
CA TYR A 73 3.20 2.25 15.73
C TYR A 73 3.99 0.93 15.74
N MET A 74 3.74 0.17 16.82
CA MET A 74 4.32 -1.11 17.20
C MET A 74 5.85 -1.11 17.26
N ASP A 75 6.38 -1.03 18.49
CA ASP A 75 7.64 -1.71 18.78
C ASP A 75 7.52 -3.14 18.23
N PRO A 76 8.46 -3.59 17.39
CA PRO A 76 8.46 -4.97 16.93
C PRO A 76 8.36 -5.91 18.13
N PRO A 77 7.67 -7.05 18.02
CA PRO A 77 7.61 -8.02 19.11
C PRO A 77 9.00 -8.47 19.58
N ASP A 78 10.00 -8.32 18.72
CA ASP A 78 11.42 -8.61 18.98
C ASP A 78 12.22 -7.42 19.59
N GLY A 79 11.57 -6.28 19.87
CA GLY A 79 12.17 -5.09 20.50
C GLY A 79 13.24 -4.37 19.67
N GLY A 80 13.23 -4.52 18.34
CA GLY A 80 14.19 -3.88 17.45
C GLY A 80 13.75 -2.47 17.01
N ASP A 81 14.71 -1.55 16.85
CA ASP A 81 14.41 -0.23 16.29
C ASP A 81 13.96 -0.36 14.81
N VAL A 82 12.74 0.07 14.52
CA VAL A 82 12.24 0.20 13.14
C VAL A 82 12.53 1.61 12.64
N THR A 83 13.12 1.71 11.44
CA THR A 83 13.24 2.99 10.77
C THR A 83 11.84 3.60 10.54
N PRO A 84 11.67 4.94 10.59
CA PRO A 84 10.36 5.57 10.40
C PRO A 84 9.63 5.12 9.12
N LEU A 85 10.36 4.91 8.02
CA LEU A 85 9.81 4.45 6.75
C LEU A 85 9.25 3.01 6.82
N GLU A 86 9.87 2.14 7.62
CA GLU A 86 9.38 0.78 7.85
C GLU A 86 8.12 0.79 8.71
N GLY A 87 8.03 1.70 9.69
CA GLY A 87 6.79 1.96 10.42
C GLY A 87 5.63 2.33 9.49
N VAL A 88 5.87 3.24 8.54
CA VAL A 88 4.88 3.62 7.51
C VAL A 88 4.44 2.42 6.67
N ARG A 89 5.39 1.60 6.20
CA ARG A 89 5.10 0.42 5.38
C ARG A 89 4.17 -0.57 6.09
N ARG A 90 4.45 -0.84 7.37
CA ARG A 90 3.63 -1.74 8.21
C ARG A 90 2.25 -1.17 8.45
N MET A 91 2.15 0.11 8.80
CA MET A 91 0.87 0.79 9.01
C MET A 91 -0.01 0.75 7.74
N VAL A 92 0.58 0.98 6.56
CA VAL A 92 -0.15 0.88 5.28
C VAL A 92 -0.63 -0.56 5.02
N ALA A 93 0.16 -1.58 5.38
CA ALA A 93 -0.25 -2.97 5.23
C ALA A 93 -1.43 -3.32 6.15
N ASP A 94 -1.39 -2.90 7.41
CA ASP A 94 -2.46 -3.12 8.39
C ASP A 94 -3.75 -2.42 7.96
N TYR A 95 -3.69 -1.14 7.57
CA TYR A 95 -4.87 -0.43 7.08
C TYR A 95 -5.46 -1.06 5.82
N ARG A 96 -4.62 -1.56 4.89
CA ARG A 96 -5.13 -2.31 3.73
C ARG A 96 -5.85 -3.59 4.13
N GLN A 97 -5.31 -4.33 5.10
CA GLN A 97 -5.98 -5.51 5.63
C GLN A 97 -7.33 -5.14 6.27
N ARG A 98 -7.34 -4.11 7.12
CA ARG A 98 -8.57 -3.66 7.79
C ARG A 98 -9.62 -3.17 6.79
N ILE A 99 -9.21 -2.47 5.75
CA ILE A 99 -10.11 -2.06 4.66
C ILE A 99 -10.68 -3.29 3.96
N ALA A 100 -9.85 -4.27 3.59
CA ALA A 100 -10.31 -5.50 2.95
C ALA A 100 -11.29 -6.29 3.86
N GLU A 101 -11.03 -6.37 5.16
CA GLU A 101 -11.93 -6.96 6.14
C GLU A 101 -13.29 -6.23 6.15
N LEU A 102 -13.28 -4.91 6.25
CA LEU A 102 -14.49 -4.09 6.26
C LEU A 102 -15.26 -4.17 4.94
N GLU A 103 -14.56 -4.15 3.80
CA GLU A 103 -15.16 -4.31 2.46
C GLU A 103 -15.71 -5.71 2.23
N SER A 104 -15.17 -6.74 2.89
CA SER A 104 -15.71 -8.10 2.86
C SER A 104 -16.94 -8.26 3.75
N SER A 105 -17.09 -7.43 4.77
CA SER A 105 -18.19 -7.53 5.72
C SER A 105 -19.53 -7.27 5.03
N THR A 106 -20.52 -8.10 5.37
CA THR A 106 -21.87 -8.03 4.82
C THR A 106 -22.85 -7.88 5.98
N VAL A 107 -23.71 -6.86 5.91
CA VAL A 107 -24.73 -6.61 6.92
C VAL A 107 -25.85 -7.63 6.76
N LYS A 108 -26.16 -8.35 7.84
CA LYS A 108 -27.25 -9.32 7.88
C LYS A 108 -28.53 -8.66 8.35
N LEU A 109 -29.56 -8.63 7.52
CA LEU A 109 -30.87 -8.10 7.86
C LEU A 109 -31.87 -9.22 8.19
N PRO A 110 -32.80 -8.98 9.13
CA PRO A 110 -33.90 -9.91 9.39
C PRO A 110 -34.78 -10.20 8.17
N THR A 111 -35.20 -11.46 8.01
CA THR A 111 -36.07 -11.94 6.91
C THR A 111 -37.46 -11.36 6.96
N GLU A 112 -38.03 -11.01 5.80
CA GLU A 112 -39.44 -10.60 5.67
C GLU A 112 -40.40 -11.52 6.43
N ARG A 113 -41.31 -10.91 7.18
CA ARG A 113 -42.36 -11.61 7.91
C ARG A 113 -43.49 -11.96 6.97
N PHE A 114 -43.95 -13.21 7.04
CA PHE A 114 -45.14 -13.66 6.34
C PHE A 114 -46.39 -13.49 7.22
N CYS A 115 -47.45 -12.92 6.66
CA CYS A 115 -48.78 -12.90 7.26
C CYS A 115 -49.78 -13.55 6.29
N PRO A 116 -50.53 -14.59 6.69
CA PRO A 116 -51.55 -15.20 5.84
C PRO A 116 -52.68 -14.23 5.48
N ALA A 117 -53.23 -14.34 4.27
CA ALA A 117 -54.30 -13.48 3.77
C ALA A 117 -55.58 -13.49 4.62
N GLU A 118 -55.79 -14.53 5.41
CA GLU A 118 -56.90 -14.65 6.37
C GLU A 118 -56.89 -13.56 7.45
N TYR A 119 -55.72 -12.97 7.71
CA TYR A 119 -55.54 -11.88 8.67
C TYR A 119 -55.56 -10.49 8.02
N ALA A 120 -55.91 -10.38 6.73
CA ALA A 120 -55.96 -9.11 6.02
C ALA A 120 -56.87 -8.09 6.73
N GLY A 121 -56.35 -6.87 6.93
CA GLY A 121 -57.04 -5.81 7.67
C GLY A 121 -56.96 -5.91 9.19
N SER A 122 -56.30 -6.93 9.74
CA SER A 122 -56.00 -7.00 11.17
C SER A 122 -54.81 -6.11 11.57
N GLN A 123 -54.66 -5.89 12.88
CA GLN A 123 -53.48 -5.22 13.43
C GLN A 123 -52.19 -5.99 13.10
N LEU A 124 -52.21 -7.32 13.16
CA LEU A 124 -51.07 -8.18 12.83
C LEU A 124 -50.63 -7.98 11.37
N TRP A 125 -51.58 -7.90 10.43
CA TRP A 125 -51.29 -7.63 9.02
C TRP A 125 -50.60 -6.28 8.82
N SER A 126 -51.13 -5.25 9.47
CA SER A 126 -50.58 -3.89 9.40
C SER A 126 -49.17 -3.81 9.98
N GLU A 127 -48.93 -4.47 11.11
CA GLU A 127 -47.59 -4.55 11.74
C GLU A 127 -46.59 -5.30 10.86
N THR A 128 -47.00 -6.38 10.20
CA THR A 128 -46.15 -7.12 9.25
C THR A 128 -45.78 -6.26 8.04
N GLU A 129 -46.73 -5.52 7.44
CA GLU A 129 -46.44 -4.62 6.32
C GLU A 129 -45.45 -3.51 6.70
N VAL A 130 -45.64 -2.88 7.86
CA VAL A 130 -44.73 -1.83 8.36
C VAL A 130 -43.33 -2.40 8.59
N TRP A 131 -43.24 -3.60 9.17
CA TRP A 131 -41.96 -4.25 9.44
C TRP A 131 -41.22 -4.61 8.14
N ASN A 132 -41.90 -5.22 7.16
CA ASN A 132 -41.30 -5.55 5.86
C ASN A 132 -40.84 -4.29 5.13
N LYS A 133 -41.66 -3.24 5.11
CA LYS A 133 -41.29 -1.96 4.50
C LYS A 133 -40.06 -1.33 5.16
N ALA A 134 -39.95 -1.42 6.48
CA ALA A 134 -38.77 -0.95 7.21
C ALA A 134 -37.51 -1.73 6.83
N ILE A 135 -37.59 -3.06 6.74
CA ILE A 135 -36.47 -3.91 6.31
C ILE A 135 -36.01 -3.56 4.89
N THR A 136 -36.94 -3.41 3.94
CA THR A 136 -36.61 -3.02 2.55
C THR A 136 -35.94 -1.64 2.51
N THR A 137 -36.50 -0.66 3.24
CA THR A 137 -35.95 0.70 3.29
C THR A 137 -34.52 0.72 3.86
N CYS A 138 -34.27 -0.06 4.92
CA CYS A 138 -32.94 -0.22 5.49
C CYS A 138 -31.97 -0.88 4.50
N ALA A 139 -32.40 -1.93 3.81
CA ALA A 139 -31.58 -2.61 2.80
C ALA A 139 -31.18 -1.66 1.66
N ASP A 140 -32.12 -0.84 1.19
CA ASP A 140 -31.86 0.11 0.10
C ASP A 140 -30.95 1.24 0.53
N ALA A 141 -31.11 1.77 1.75
CA ALA A 141 -30.22 2.78 2.31
C ALA A 141 -28.77 2.25 2.45
N LEU A 142 -28.61 1.02 2.92
CA LEU A 142 -27.30 0.38 3.04
C LEU A 142 -26.65 0.16 1.67
N ARG A 143 -27.41 -0.33 0.67
CA ARG A 143 -26.90 -0.50 -0.70
C ARG A 143 -26.55 0.84 -1.35
N ALA A 144 -27.35 1.88 -1.15
CA ALA A 144 -27.05 3.23 -1.63
C ALA A 144 -25.75 3.80 -1.02
N ALA A 145 -25.44 3.42 0.21
CA ALA A 145 -24.16 3.72 0.86
C ALA A 145 -23.01 2.78 0.42
N GLY A 146 -23.23 1.86 -0.50
CA GLY A 146 -22.23 0.90 -0.98
C GLY A 146 -21.96 -0.26 -0.02
N ILE A 147 -22.79 -0.45 1.01
CA ILE A 147 -22.64 -1.50 2.01
C ILE A 147 -23.28 -2.79 1.49
N LYS A 148 -22.55 -3.91 1.58
CA LYS A 148 -23.07 -5.23 1.21
C LYS A 148 -24.14 -5.67 2.21
N VAL A 149 -25.25 -6.22 1.72
CA VAL A 149 -26.39 -6.67 2.54
C VAL A 149 -26.80 -8.09 2.15
N GLU A 150 -27.00 -8.93 3.15
CA GLU A 150 -27.54 -10.29 3.05
C GLU A 150 -28.82 -10.38 3.89
N GLN A 151 -29.87 -11.02 3.37
CA GLN A 151 -31.06 -11.32 4.16
C GLN A 151 -30.83 -12.63 4.91
N LEU A 152 -31.19 -12.67 6.19
CA LEU A 152 -31.19 -13.91 6.95
C LEU A 152 -32.16 -14.90 6.29
N SER A 153 -31.72 -16.15 6.13
CA SER A 153 -32.53 -17.26 5.61
C SER A 153 -33.29 -17.98 6.72
#